data_AF-A0A953YXZ7-F1
#
_entry.id   AF-A0A953YXZ7-F1
#
_cell.length_a   1.000
_cell.length_b   1.000
_cell.length_c   1.000
_cell.angle_alpha   90.00
_cell.angle_beta   90.00
_cell.angle_gamma   90.00
#
_symmetry.space_group_name_H-M   'P 1'
#
loop_
_entity.id
_entity.type
_entity.pdbx_description
1 polymer ?
#
loop_
_entity_poly.entity_id
_entity_poly.type
_entity_poly.pdbx_seq_one_letter_code
_entity_poly.pdbx_strand_id
1 'polypeptide(L)'
;MAPRFVILEHTVNGTAHFDLMLEVEGREKLRTYQLAAWPLAVGESCAVEALDDHRRVYLQFEGEISGGRGVVRRVLSGTWSGDITLKVADGTVVQIAISDHKALRLA
;
A
#
# COMPACT_ATOMS: atom_id res chain seq x y z
N MET A 1 0.38 16.75 -10.86
CA MET A 1 -0.72 16.11 -10.10
C MET A 1 -0.10 15.47 -8.86
N ALA A 2 -0.81 15.40 -7.73
CA ALA A 2 -0.27 14.73 -6.54
C ALA A 2 -0.10 13.22 -6.80
N PRO A 3 1.01 12.59 -6.37
CA PRO A 3 1.25 11.18 -6.63
C PRO A 3 0.25 10.30 -5.87
N ARG A 4 -0.19 9.23 -6.52
CA ARG A 4 -1.23 8.33 -6.01
C ARG A 4 -0.68 7.19 -5.17
N PHE A 5 -1.52 6.63 -4.30
CA PHE A 5 -1.25 5.38 -3.61
C PHE A 5 -2.45 4.43 -3.65
N VAL A 6 -2.19 3.16 -3.38
CA VAL A 6 -3.21 2.16 -3.07
C VAL A 6 -2.71 1.24 -1.96
N ILE A 7 -3.62 0.79 -1.10
CA ILE A 7 -3.43 -0.36 -0.22
C ILE A 7 -4.37 -1.45 -0.72
N LEU A 8 -3.78 -2.57 -1.13
CA LEU A 8 -4.50 -3.75 -1.58
C LEU A 8 -4.43 -4.82 -0.49
N GLU A 9 -5.55 -5.50 -0.22
CA GLU A 9 -5.56 -6.78 0.46
C GLU A 9 -5.34 -7.85 -0.61
N HIS A 10 -4.26 -8.60 -0.50
CA HIS A 10 -3.89 -9.66 -1.43
C HIS A 10 -4.06 -11.02 -0.75
N THR A 11 -5.02 -11.79 -1.24
CA THR A 11 -5.29 -13.15 -0.76
C THR A 11 -4.79 -14.18 -1.75
N VAL A 12 -3.90 -15.06 -1.32
CA VAL A 12 -3.36 -16.18 -2.10
C VAL A 12 -3.41 -17.45 -1.26
N ASN A 13 -3.98 -18.54 -1.82
CA ASN A 13 -4.10 -19.84 -1.14
C ASN A 13 -4.70 -19.77 0.29
N GLY A 14 -5.64 -18.85 0.52
CA GLY A 14 -6.30 -18.67 1.82
C GLY A 14 -5.53 -17.83 2.84
N THR A 15 -4.34 -17.32 2.50
CA THR A 15 -3.58 -16.37 3.33
C THR A 15 -3.69 -14.96 2.75
N ALA A 16 -3.96 -13.98 3.59
CA ALA A 16 -4.04 -12.57 3.22
C ALA A 16 -2.87 -11.76 3.79
N HIS A 17 -2.39 -10.81 3.00
CA HIS A 17 -1.48 -9.74 3.43
C HIS A 17 -1.91 -8.42 2.77
N PHE A 18 -1.22 -7.33 3.11
CA PHE A 18 -1.54 -6.02 2.55
C PHE A 18 -0.36 -5.44 1.77
N ASP A 19 -0.61 -4.92 0.57
CA ASP A 19 0.41 -4.25 -0.22
C ASP A 19 0.13 -2.76 -0.30
N LEU A 20 1.06 -1.95 0.22
CA LEU A 20 1.11 -0.52 -0.02
C LEU A 20 1.90 -0.26 -1.30
N MET A 21 1.26 0.35 -2.29
CA MET A 21 1.91 0.74 -3.55
C MET A 21 1.84 2.25 -3.74
N LEU A 22 3.00 2.85 -4.01
CA LEU A 22 3.20 4.29 -4.11
C LEU A 22 3.62 4.65 -5.53
N GLU A 23 2.87 5.54 -6.16
CA GLU A 23 3.30 6.22 -7.37
C GLU A 23 4.42 7.20 -7.00
N VAL A 24 5.56 7.13 -7.69
CA VAL A 24 6.68 8.04 -7.46
C VAL A 24 6.86 8.88 -8.71
N GLU A 25 6.95 10.21 -8.55
CA GLU A 25 7.14 11.12 -9.67
C GLU A 25 8.41 10.76 -10.47
N GLY A 26 8.30 10.79 -11.80
CA GLY A 26 9.39 10.38 -12.70
C GLY A 26 9.61 8.86 -12.82
N ARG A 27 8.82 8.01 -12.13
CA ARG A 27 8.93 6.54 -12.24
C ARG A 27 7.74 5.92 -12.98
N GLU A 28 8.05 4.93 -13.83
CA GLU A 28 7.04 4.16 -14.57
C GLU A 28 6.38 3.06 -13.72
N LYS A 29 7.03 2.64 -12.64
CA LYS A 29 6.56 1.61 -11.72
C LYS A 29 6.32 2.16 -10.31
N LEU A 30 5.47 1.46 -9.57
CA LEU A 30 5.10 1.76 -8.19
C LEU A 30 6.13 1.20 -7.24
N ARG A 31 6.56 2.01 -6.26
CA ARG A 31 7.31 1.50 -5.12
C ARG A 31 6.34 0.70 -4.24
N THR A 32 6.68 -0.54 -3.92
CA THR A 32 5.76 -1.46 -3.25
C THR A 32 6.35 -1.98 -1.94
N TYR A 33 5.49 -2.05 -0.93
CA TYR A 33 5.78 -2.61 0.38
C TYR A 33 4.67 -3.57 0.78
N GLN A 34 5.04 -4.78 1.19
CA GLN A 34 4.12 -5.68 1.87
C GLN A 34 4.10 -5.32 3.36
N LEU A 35 2.90 -5.16 3.92
CA LEU A 35 2.63 -4.90 5.33
C LEU A 35 2.05 -6.16 5.96
N ALA A 36 2.60 -6.57 7.10
CA ALA A 36 2.10 -7.74 7.83
C ALA A 36 0.70 -7.53 8.45
N ALA A 37 0.28 -6.27 8.63
CA ALA A 37 -1.03 -5.92 9.19
C ALA A 37 -1.50 -4.56 8.68
N TRP A 38 -2.82 -4.44 8.51
CA TRP A 38 -3.53 -3.19 8.22
C TRP A 38 -5.02 -3.33 8.62
N PRO A 39 -5.69 -2.26 9.11
CA PRO A 39 -5.14 -0.95 9.49
C PRO A 39 -4.29 -1.03 10.76
N LEU A 40 -3.38 -0.08 10.94
CA LEU A 40 -2.63 0.10 12.18
C LEU A 40 -3.37 1.07 13.10
N ALA A 41 -3.42 0.81 14.41
CA ALA A 41 -3.81 1.84 15.38
C ALA A 41 -2.68 2.85 15.58
N VAL A 42 -3.01 4.03 16.14
CA VAL A 42 -1.99 5.06 16.42
C VAL A 42 -0.96 4.51 17.41
N GLY A 43 0.32 4.68 17.08
CA GLY A 43 1.44 4.15 17.87
C GLY A 43 1.76 2.68 17.61
N GLU A 44 0.93 1.95 16.86
CA GLU A 44 1.23 0.57 16.47
C GLU A 44 2.12 0.50 15.25
N SER A 45 2.95 -0.54 15.22
CA SER A 45 3.77 -0.87 14.06
C SER A 45 3.60 -2.32 13.62
N CYS A 46 3.79 -2.56 12.32
CA CYS A 46 3.87 -3.89 11.75
C CYS A 46 5.17 -4.08 10.96
N ALA A 47 5.54 -5.33 10.72
CA ALA A 47 6.67 -5.66 9.86
C ALA A 47 6.35 -5.29 8.40
N VAL A 48 7.39 -4.85 7.69
CA VAL A 48 7.32 -4.41 6.30
C VAL A 48 8.44 -5.03 5.48
N GLU A 49 8.06 -5.56 4.33
CA GLU A 49 8.99 -6.06 3.33
C GLU A 49 8.92 -5.18 2.07
N ALA A 50 10.07 -4.72 1.59
CA ALA A 50 10.14 -4.04 0.30
C ALA A 50 10.05 -5.08 -0.82
N LEU A 51 9.12 -4.89 -1.74
CA LEU A 51 8.94 -5.78 -2.90
C LEU A 51 9.48 -5.13 -4.17
N ASP A 52 9.56 -5.94 -5.23
CA ASP A 52 9.81 -5.44 -6.58
C ASP A 52 8.76 -4.40 -6.97
N ASP A 53 9.18 -3.42 -7.77
CA ASP A 53 8.25 -2.36 -8.19
C ASP A 53 7.12 -2.92 -9.09
N HIS A 54 5.89 -2.49 -8.80
CA HIS A 54 4.70 -2.98 -9.46
C HIS A 54 4.24 -2.09 -10.62
N ARG A 55 3.44 -2.65 -11.53
CA ARG A 55 2.85 -1.90 -12.65
C ARG A 55 1.80 -0.92 -12.14
N ARG A 56 1.74 0.28 -12.75
CA ARG A 56 0.78 1.34 -12.37
C ARG A 56 -0.69 0.96 -12.49
N VAL A 57 -1.02 -0.08 -13.27
CA VAL A 57 -2.38 -0.62 -13.38
C VAL A 57 -2.95 -1.04 -12.01
N TYR A 58 -2.10 -1.47 -11.08
CA TYR A 58 -2.53 -1.89 -9.74
C TYR A 58 -3.09 -0.76 -8.87
N LEU A 59 -2.90 0.52 -9.25
CA LEU A 59 -3.59 1.64 -8.60
C LEU A 59 -5.12 1.55 -8.73
N GLN A 60 -5.62 0.87 -9.77
CA GLN A 60 -7.05 0.78 -10.09
C GLN A 60 -7.54 -0.67 -10.29
N PHE A 61 -6.63 -1.63 -10.41
CA PHE A 61 -6.98 -3.03 -10.59
C PHE A 61 -7.53 -3.64 -9.28
N GLU A 62 -8.58 -4.45 -9.42
CA GLU A 62 -9.10 -5.36 -8.41
C GLU A 62 -9.50 -6.67 -9.10
N GLY A 63 -9.47 -7.77 -8.38
CA GLY A 63 -9.85 -9.08 -8.88
C GLY A 63 -8.69 -10.06 -8.97
N GLU A 64 -8.93 -11.15 -9.70
CA GLU A 64 -8.00 -12.27 -9.79
C GLU A 64 -6.74 -11.91 -10.58
N ILE A 65 -5.58 -12.21 -9.99
CA ILE A 65 -4.29 -12.10 -10.64
C ILE A 65 -4.02 -13.41 -11.39
N SER A 66 -3.79 -13.28 -12.70
CA SER A 66 -3.52 -14.41 -13.59
C SER A 66 -2.41 -15.35 -13.08
N GLY A 67 -2.49 -16.63 -13.44
CA GLY A 67 -1.48 -17.63 -13.08
C GLY A 67 -1.58 -18.15 -11.65
N GLY A 68 -2.79 -18.13 -11.06
CA GLY A 68 -3.01 -18.66 -9.70
C GLY A 68 -2.36 -17.83 -8.60
N ARG A 69 -2.06 -16.54 -8.87
CA ARG A 69 -1.36 -15.66 -7.93
C ARG A 69 -2.28 -15.00 -6.90
N GLY A 70 -3.53 -15.44 -6.81
CA GLY A 70 -4.48 -14.93 -5.83
C GLY A 70 -5.37 -13.79 -6.35
N VAL A 71 -6.06 -13.13 -5.43
CA VAL A 71 -7.03 -12.05 -5.69
C VAL A 71 -6.60 -10.81 -4.92
N VAL A 72 -6.75 -9.63 -5.53
CA VAL A 72 -6.53 -8.35 -4.84
C VAL A 72 -7.83 -7.58 -4.72
N ARG A 73 -8.05 -7.01 -3.53
CA ARG A 73 -9.16 -6.10 -3.24
C ARG A 73 -8.61 -4.78 -2.75
N ARG A 74 -9.18 -3.67 -3.20
CA ARG A 74 -8.77 -2.36 -2.72
C ARG A 74 -9.30 -2.12 -1.31
N VAL A 75 -8.40 -1.79 -0.39
CA VAL A 75 -8.73 -1.38 0.97
C VAL A 75 -8.73 0.13 1.07
N LEU A 76 -7.71 0.78 0.49
CA LEU A 76 -7.54 2.22 0.56
C LEU A 76 -6.88 2.75 -0.71
N SER A 77 -7.19 3.99 -1.09
CA SER A 77 -6.47 4.68 -2.16
C SER A 77 -6.61 6.19 -2.03
N GLY A 78 -5.70 6.90 -2.66
CA GLY A 78 -5.76 8.36 -2.73
C GLY A 78 -4.44 8.94 -3.20
N THR A 79 -4.02 10.04 -2.58
CA THR A 79 -2.76 10.73 -2.89
C THR A 79 -1.83 10.71 -1.68
N TRP A 80 -0.52 10.79 -1.90
CA TRP A 80 0.46 10.82 -0.83
C TRP A 80 1.52 11.91 -1.01
N SER A 81 2.27 12.20 0.07
CA SER A 81 3.38 13.16 0.08
C SER A 81 4.37 12.89 1.21
N GLY A 82 5.61 13.38 1.08
CA GLY A 82 6.61 13.40 2.16
C GLY A 82 6.96 12.01 2.71
N ASP A 83 7.13 11.92 4.03
CA ASP A 83 7.19 10.66 4.78
C ASP A 83 5.78 10.02 4.81
N ILE A 84 5.43 9.33 3.72
CA ILE A 84 4.20 8.55 3.48
C ILE A 84 2.98 9.06 4.28
N THR A 85 2.59 10.30 4.01
CA THR A 85 1.29 10.84 4.46
C THR A 85 0.24 10.45 3.43
N LEU A 86 -0.64 9.52 3.79
CA LEU A 86 -1.72 9.02 2.94
C LEU A 86 -2.97 9.88 3.12
N LYS A 87 -3.50 10.44 2.03
CA LYS A 87 -4.73 11.23 2.01
C LYS A 87 -5.78 10.54 1.15
N VAL A 88 -6.92 10.20 1.75
CA VAL A 88 -8.02 9.49 1.06
C VAL A 88 -9.10 10.48 0.59
N ALA A 89 -10.01 10.01 -0.26
CA ALA A 89 -11.02 10.85 -0.90
C ALA A 89 -11.99 11.53 0.08
N ASP A 90 -12.33 10.88 1.20
CA ASP A 90 -13.22 11.44 2.24
C ASP A 90 -12.55 12.50 3.13
N GLY A 91 -11.26 12.79 2.90
CA GLY A 91 -10.48 13.75 3.68
C GLY A 91 -9.70 13.16 4.84
N THR A 92 -9.87 11.88 5.17
CA THR A 92 -9.06 11.20 6.19
C THR A 92 -7.57 11.23 5.81
N VAL A 93 -6.74 11.57 6.78
CA VAL A 93 -5.28 11.58 6.65
C VAL A 93 -4.72 10.52 7.58
N VAL A 94 -3.87 9.64 7.05
CA VAL A 94 -3.13 8.64 7.83
C VAL A 94 -1.65 8.85 7.58
N GLN A 95 -0.87 9.05 8.63
CA GLN A 95 0.58 9.21 8.50
C GLN A 95 1.31 7.95 8.94
N ILE A 96 2.18 7.46 8.06
CA ILE A 96 2.99 6.26 8.31
C ILE A 96 4.46 6.62 8.15
N ALA A 97 5.28 6.27 9.14
CA ALA A 97 6.72 6.21 8.98
C ALA A 97 7.12 4.79 8.57
N ILE A 98 7.94 4.66 7.51
CA ILE A 98 8.59 3.39 7.17
C ILE A 98 10.09 3.52 7.43
N SER A 99 10.59 2.74 8.39
CA SER A 99 12.01 2.68 8.75
C SER A 99 12.33 1.28 9.30
N ASP A 100 13.55 0.80 9.10
CA ASP A 100 14.05 -0.45 9.69
C ASP A 100 13.08 -1.63 9.54
N HIS A 101 12.55 -1.85 8.33
CA HIS A 101 11.58 -2.92 8.02
C HIS A 101 10.28 -2.87 8.84
N LYS A 102 9.88 -1.69 9.30
CA LYS A 102 8.61 -1.48 10.02
C LYS A 102 7.83 -0.31 9.45
N ALA A 103 6.51 -0.43 9.47
CA ALA A 103 5.57 0.67 9.29
C ALA A 103 5.00 1.02 10.66
N LEU A 104 5.10 2.28 11.07
CA LEU A 104 4.53 2.82 12.30
C LEU A 104 3.48 3.87 11.96
N ARG A 105 2.27 3.74 12.50
CA ARG A 105 1.27 4.81 12.40
C ARG A 105 1.56 5.89 13.46
N LEU A 106 1.76 7.13 13.00
CA LEU A 106 2.18 8.24 13.87
C LEU A 106 1.01 8.95 14.57
N ALA A 107 -0.10 9.16 13.87
CA ALA A 107 -1.35 9.78 14.35
C ALA A 107 -2.53 9.40 13.44
#